data_AF-A0A953C1Q0-F1
#
_entry.id   AF-A0A953C1Q0-F1
#
_cell.length_a   1.000
_cell.length_b   1.000
_cell.length_c   1.000
_cell.angle_alpha   90.00
_cell.angle_beta   90.00
_cell.angle_gamma   90.00
#
_symmetry.space_group_name_H-M   'P 1'
#
loop_
_entity.id
_entity.type
_entity.pdbx_description
1 polymer ?
#
loop_
_entity_poly.entity_id
_entity_poly.type
_entity_poly.pdbx_seq_one_letter_code
_entity_poly.pdbx_strand_id
1 'polypeptide(L)'
;MRRLFDWLDLGHVFSGAAYAAFGVVALGAVSATVLGAMTTETPVVEARADTAPMMAFAPVHGRDLAGAFSNDTLFLDADLQQAAVILPAHGRPMDVASPLLQVKARVLEEERRCLAVGIYFEARGESARGQLAVARVILNRVGSENYPDTICGVVYQGSARNTGCQFSFTCDRTLSKVPNERRAWAKAMRTAEYVTMGRLDDAEVGPAMFYHADYVQPYWAASMVEVAKIGRHIFYSKPRRENRS
;
A
#
# COMPACT_ATOMS: atom_id res chain seq x y z
N MET A 1 -37.75 43.85 -55.10
CA MET A 1 -37.48 44.67 -53.89
C MET A 1 -35.97 44.92 -53.82
N ARG A 2 -35.57 46.22 -53.86
CA ARG A 2 -34.29 46.84 -53.41
C ARG A 2 -32.96 46.17 -53.87
N ARG A 3 -32.31 46.57 -54.98
CA ARG A 3 -31.44 47.75 -55.28
C ARG A 3 -30.17 47.90 -54.43
N LEU A 4 -29.08 48.28 -55.15
CA LEU A 4 -27.87 49.03 -54.74
C LEU A 4 -26.74 48.18 -54.12
N PHE A 5 -25.47 48.18 -54.54
CA PHE A 5 -24.63 49.20 -55.19
C PHE A 5 -23.53 48.53 -56.05
N ASP A 6 -23.29 49.08 -57.24
CA ASP A 6 -21.99 49.05 -57.93
C ASP A 6 -20.95 49.81 -57.09
N TRP A 7 -19.67 49.45 -57.21
CA TRP A 7 -18.53 50.34 -57.52
C TRP A 7 -17.18 49.73 -57.08
N LEU A 8 -16.19 49.91 -57.97
CA LEU A 8 -14.74 49.80 -57.82
C LEU A 8 -14.08 48.44 -58.13
N ASP A 9 -13.97 48.23 -59.43
CA ASP A 9 -12.69 47.94 -60.09
C ASP A 9 -11.54 48.78 -59.52
N LEU A 10 -10.54 48.12 -58.91
CA LEU A 10 -9.19 48.65 -58.72
C LEU A 10 -8.20 47.47 -58.72
N GLY A 11 -7.69 47.14 -59.90
CA GLY A 11 -6.26 47.27 -60.18
C GLY A 11 -5.26 46.36 -59.48
N HIS A 12 -4.48 45.69 -60.34
CA HIS A 12 -3.03 45.46 -60.20
C HIS A 12 -2.60 44.33 -59.25
N VAL A 13 -2.14 43.22 -59.83
CA VAL A 13 -0.70 42.97 -60.04
C VAL A 13 0.05 43.05 -58.72
N PHE A 14 0.32 41.93 -58.07
CA PHE A 14 1.64 41.62 -57.54
C PHE A 14 1.82 40.10 -57.38
N SER A 15 2.88 39.63 -58.02
CA SER A 15 3.34 38.26 -58.17
C SER A 15 3.59 37.51 -56.87
N GLY A 16 3.46 36.19 -56.97
CA GLY A 16 4.05 35.26 -56.01
C GLY A 16 5.56 35.45 -55.91
N ALA A 17 6.04 35.74 -54.70
CA ALA A 17 7.45 35.60 -54.28
C ALA A 17 7.65 35.80 -52.77
N ALA A 18 6.68 36.34 -52.03
CA ALA A 18 6.92 36.75 -50.63
C ALA A 18 6.74 35.66 -49.55
N TYR A 19 6.11 34.52 -49.85
CA TYR A 19 5.81 33.51 -48.82
C TYR A 19 6.86 32.41 -48.64
N ALA A 20 7.90 32.35 -49.49
CA ALA A 20 8.95 31.32 -49.38
C ALA A 20 10.14 31.71 -48.48
N ALA A 21 10.33 33.01 -48.17
CA ALA A 21 11.51 33.46 -47.43
C ALA A 21 11.37 33.43 -45.90
N PHE A 22 10.14 33.40 -45.35
CA PHE A 22 9.92 33.39 -43.90
C PHE A 22 9.89 31.98 -43.27
N GLY A 23 9.72 30.91 -44.06
CA GLY A 23 9.65 29.53 -43.56
C GLY A 23 11.01 28.91 -43.20
N VAL A 24 12.11 29.37 -43.82
CA VAL A 24 13.43 28.72 -43.67
C VAL A 24 14.21 29.26 -42.47
N VAL A 25 13.99 30.51 -42.06
CA VAL A 25 14.71 31.12 -40.93
C VAL A 25 14.21 30.60 -39.56
N ALA A 26 12.92 30.24 -39.46
CA ALA A 26 12.34 29.75 -38.20
C ALA A 26 12.74 28.30 -37.86
N LEU A 27 13.10 27.46 -38.84
CA LEU A 27 13.55 26.08 -38.59
C LEU A 27 15.05 25.98 -38.28
N GLY A 28 15.88 26.92 -38.75
CA GLY A 28 17.32 26.94 -38.45
C GLY A 28 17.65 27.37 -37.01
N ALA A 29 16.88 28.30 -36.44
CA ALA A 29 17.13 28.83 -35.10
C ALA A 29 16.73 27.86 -33.97
N VAL A 30 15.80 26.93 -34.24
CA VAL A 30 15.35 25.93 -33.25
C VAL A 30 16.35 24.76 -33.12
N SER A 31 17.18 24.52 -34.15
CA SER A 31 18.13 23.40 -34.13
C SER A 31 19.38 23.66 -33.27
N ALA A 32 19.89 24.90 -33.24
CA ALA A 32 21.13 25.21 -32.52
C ALA A 32 20.96 25.32 -31.00
N THR A 33 19.78 25.72 -30.51
CA THR A 33 19.53 25.86 -29.06
C THR A 33 19.22 24.52 -28.39
N VAL A 34 18.62 23.58 -29.13
CA VAL A 34 18.35 22.23 -28.60
C VAL A 34 19.62 21.37 -28.55
N LEU A 35 20.52 21.48 -29.54
CA LEU A 35 21.79 20.72 -29.50
C LEU A 35 22.79 21.25 -28.45
N GLY A 36 22.80 22.56 -28.16
CA GLY A 36 23.67 23.13 -27.13
C GLY A 36 23.34 22.63 -25.72
N ALA A 37 22.06 22.36 -25.43
CA ALA A 37 21.61 21.88 -24.12
C ALA A 37 21.91 20.39 -23.87
N MET A 38 22.35 19.62 -24.87
CA MET A 38 22.61 18.18 -24.76
C MET A 38 24.10 17.82 -24.63
N THR A 39 24.98 18.83 -24.61
CA THR A 39 26.45 18.64 -24.53
C THR A 39 27.06 19.08 -23.21
N THR A 40 26.26 19.56 -22.25
CA THR A 40 26.77 19.79 -20.90
C THR A 40 26.82 18.46 -20.16
N GLU A 41 27.97 17.81 -20.20
CA GLU A 41 28.33 16.80 -19.21
C GLU A 41 28.14 17.43 -17.82
N THR A 42 27.14 16.97 -17.08
CA THR A 42 26.96 17.39 -15.71
C THR A 42 28.20 16.96 -14.93
N PRO A 43 28.86 17.87 -14.18
CA PRO A 43 30.04 17.49 -13.44
C PRO A 43 29.63 16.48 -12.37
N VAL A 44 30.07 15.23 -12.54
CA VAL A 44 30.07 14.24 -11.46
C VAL A 44 31.11 14.72 -10.46
N VAL A 45 30.68 15.51 -9.48
CA VAL A 45 31.56 15.95 -8.38
C VAL A 45 31.88 14.73 -7.53
N GLU A 46 33.06 14.18 -7.76
CA GLU A 46 33.66 13.08 -7.02
C GLU A 46 34.05 13.58 -5.62
N ALA A 47 33.17 13.40 -4.64
CA ALA A 47 33.43 13.81 -3.26
C ALA A 47 34.08 12.66 -2.48
N ARG A 48 35.36 12.91 -2.15
CA ARG A 48 36.29 12.09 -1.38
C ARG A 48 35.73 11.68 -0.02
N ALA A 49 35.96 10.41 0.34
CA ALA A 49 35.51 9.77 1.56
C ALA A 49 36.31 10.25 2.78
N ASP A 50 35.61 10.74 3.81
CA ASP A 50 36.09 10.71 5.20
C ASP A 50 34.90 10.34 6.10
N THR A 51 35.05 9.24 6.84
CA THR A 51 34.02 8.56 7.63
C THR A 51 33.83 9.22 9.00
N ALA A 52 32.60 9.59 9.35
CA ALA A 52 32.19 9.85 10.73
C ALA A 52 30.89 9.08 11.05
N PRO A 53 30.77 8.43 12.23
CA PRO A 53 29.58 7.66 12.56
C PRO A 53 28.50 8.59 13.13
N MET A 54 27.27 8.47 12.63
CA MET A 54 26.11 9.13 13.24
C MET A 54 25.01 8.11 13.57
N MET A 55 24.58 8.12 14.83
CA MET A 55 23.43 7.34 15.30
C MET A 55 22.13 8.01 14.83
N ALA A 56 21.29 7.29 14.11
CA ALA A 56 19.97 7.75 13.71
C ALA A 56 18.93 7.45 14.82
N PHE A 57 18.21 8.48 15.26
CA PHE A 57 17.03 8.33 16.09
C PHE A 57 15.79 8.16 15.20
N ALA A 58 15.07 7.05 15.36
CA ALA A 58 13.72 6.90 14.83
C ALA A 58 12.75 7.82 15.60
N PRO A 59 11.74 8.44 14.96
CA PRO A 59 10.74 9.24 15.65
C PRO A 59 10.01 8.36 16.67
N VAL A 60 10.07 8.78 17.93
CA VAL A 60 9.47 8.09 19.06
C VAL A 60 7.94 8.27 19.01
N HIS A 61 7.23 7.39 18.30
CA HIS A 61 5.82 7.12 18.59
C HIS A 61 5.64 6.27 19.87
N GLY A 62 6.75 5.91 20.55
CA GLY A 62 6.78 5.01 21.70
C GLY A 62 6.24 5.54 23.03
N ARG A 63 5.98 6.85 23.20
CA ARG A 63 5.61 7.40 24.52
C ARG A 63 4.13 7.27 24.88
N ASP A 64 3.21 7.32 23.92
CA ASP A 64 1.75 7.22 24.21
C ASP A 64 1.17 5.80 24.07
N LEU A 65 2.00 4.84 23.65
CA LEU A 65 1.54 3.51 23.23
C LEU A 65 1.97 2.37 24.15
N ALA A 66 2.81 2.63 25.16
CA ALA A 66 3.19 1.66 26.18
C ALA A 66 1.95 1.04 26.88
N GLY A 67 0.85 1.80 27.00
CA GLY A 67 -0.42 1.32 27.56
C GLY A 67 -1.33 0.55 26.58
N ALA A 68 -1.02 0.50 25.28
CA ALA A 68 -1.83 -0.23 24.29
C ALA A 68 -1.48 -1.73 24.21
N PHE A 69 -0.42 -2.16 24.89
CA PHE A 69 0.05 -3.54 24.94
C PHE A 69 -0.03 -4.14 26.33
N SER A 70 -0.94 -3.69 27.22
CA SER A 70 -1.00 -4.16 28.61
C SER A 70 -0.80 -5.69 28.69
N ASN A 71 0.41 -6.10 29.11
CA ASN A 71 0.92 -7.46 29.27
C ASN A 71 1.26 -8.31 28.02
N ASP A 72 1.16 -7.80 26.78
CA ASP A 72 1.59 -8.50 25.56
C ASP A 72 3.05 -8.15 25.20
N THR A 73 4.02 -8.98 25.61
CA THR A 73 5.46 -8.75 25.32
C THR A 73 5.88 -9.13 23.91
N LEU A 74 5.00 -9.73 23.11
CA LEU A 74 5.32 -10.24 21.77
C LEU A 74 5.96 -9.20 20.84
N PHE A 75 5.58 -7.93 20.95
CA PHE A 75 6.17 -6.82 20.17
C PHE A 75 7.36 -6.15 20.86
N LEU A 76 7.55 -6.38 22.16
CA LEU A 76 8.71 -5.91 22.94
C LEU A 76 9.89 -6.87 22.77
N ASP A 77 9.61 -8.17 22.71
CA ASP A 77 10.57 -9.27 22.49
C ASP A 77 10.92 -9.45 21.00
N ALA A 78 10.13 -8.87 20.08
CA ALA A 78 10.51 -8.75 18.66
C ALA A 78 11.66 -7.76 18.40
N ASP A 79 12.35 -7.42 19.49
CA ASP A 79 13.73 -7.02 19.65
C ASP A 79 14.20 -5.89 18.74
N LEU A 80 14.86 -4.97 19.44
CA LEU A 80 15.77 -3.97 18.92
C LEU A 80 17.01 -4.64 18.30
N GLN A 81 16.84 -5.72 17.54
CA GLN A 81 17.81 -6.11 16.53
C GLN A 81 17.95 -4.89 15.66
N GLN A 82 19.14 -4.26 15.70
CA GLN A 82 19.49 -3.16 14.83
C GLN A 82 18.86 -3.42 13.46
N ALA A 83 17.76 -2.74 13.15
CA ALA A 83 17.40 -2.51 11.79
C ALA A 83 18.54 -1.63 11.30
N ALA A 84 19.60 -2.27 10.83
CA ALA A 84 20.64 -1.63 10.05
C ALA A 84 19.94 -1.22 8.75
N VAL A 85 19.10 -0.21 8.86
CA VAL A 85 18.67 0.57 7.72
C VAL A 85 19.99 1.09 7.19
N ILE A 86 20.40 0.57 6.04
CA ILE A 86 21.50 1.14 5.27
C ILE A 86 20.99 2.53 4.89
N LEU A 87 21.23 3.50 5.76
CA LEU A 87 20.96 4.89 5.46
C LEU A 87 21.91 5.27 4.33
N PRO A 88 21.43 6.05 3.35
CA PRO A 88 22.34 6.62 2.38
C PRO A 88 23.43 7.38 3.11
N ALA A 89 24.65 7.34 2.56
CA ALA A 89 25.75 8.15 3.05
C ALA A 89 25.27 9.60 3.24
N HIS A 90 25.66 10.23 4.35
CA HIS A 90 25.32 11.62 4.65
C HIS A 90 25.53 12.53 3.43
N GLY A 91 24.56 13.39 3.15
CA GLY A 91 24.64 14.35 2.04
C GLY A 91 24.18 13.80 0.69
N ARG A 92 23.88 12.50 0.54
CA ARG A 92 23.13 12.00 -0.63
C ARG A 92 21.64 12.21 -0.37
N PRO A 93 20.93 13.08 -1.12
CA PRO A 93 19.49 13.13 -1.01
C PRO A 93 18.93 11.74 -1.34
N MET A 94 18.18 11.14 -0.42
CA MET A 94 17.30 10.05 -0.83
C MET A 94 16.36 10.63 -1.88
N ASP A 95 16.20 9.94 -3.01
CA ASP A 95 15.14 10.25 -3.95
C ASP A 95 13.79 9.77 -3.36
N VAL A 96 13.37 10.44 -2.27
CA VAL A 96 12.02 10.34 -1.67
C VAL A 96 10.98 11.14 -2.46
N ALA A 97 11.44 11.95 -3.42
CA ALA A 97 10.60 12.85 -4.21
C ALA A 97 10.11 12.21 -5.52
N SER A 98 10.69 11.08 -5.94
CA SER A 98 10.22 10.31 -7.08
C SER A 98 8.70 10.06 -7.01
N PRO A 99 7.94 10.44 -8.06
CA PRO A 99 6.51 10.18 -8.12
C PRO A 99 6.16 8.70 -7.95
N LEU A 100 7.00 7.79 -8.47
CA LEU A 100 6.78 6.35 -8.34
C LEU A 100 6.89 5.88 -6.89
N LEU A 101 7.89 6.38 -6.14
CA LEU A 101 8.07 6.03 -4.74
C LEU A 101 6.92 6.57 -3.89
N GLN A 102 6.44 7.79 -4.17
CA GLN A 102 5.29 8.36 -3.48
C GLN A 102 4.01 7.55 -3.73
N VAL A 103 3.78 7.12 -4.97
CA VAL A 103 2.63 6.25 -5.31
C VAL A 103 2.74 4.91 -4.57
N LYS A 104 3.92 4.26 -4.59
CA LYS A 104 4.14 3.01 -3.86
C LYS A 104 3.90 3.16 -2.35
N ALA A 105 4.42 4.24 -1.76
CA ALA A 105 4.23 4.51 -0.34
C ALA A 105 2.75 4.72 0.02
N ARG A 106 1.98 5.42 -0.82
CA ARG A 106 0.53 5.59 -0.63
C ARG A 106 -0.23 4.28 -0.72
N VAL A 107 0.07 3.45 -1.71
CA VAL A 107 -0.56 2.12 -1.88
C VAL A 107 -0.24 1.24 -0.68
N LEU A 108 1.02 1.16 -0.25
CA LEU A 108 1.42 0.38 0.92
C LEU A 108 0.72 0.87 2.20
N GLU A 109 0.57 2.19 2.37
CA GLU A 109 -0.14 2.75 3.51
C GLU A 109 -1.64 2.40 3.50
N GLU A 110 -2.26 2.41 2.32
CA GLU A 110 -3.65 2.00 2.14
C GLU A 110 -3.85 0.51 2.48
N GLU A 111 -3.01 -0.37 1.94
CA GLU A 111 -3.03 -1.80 2.21
C GLU A 111 -2.83 -2.10 3.71
N ARG A 112 -1.86 -1.41 4.35
CA ARG A 112 -1.62 -1.51 5.80
C ARG A 112 -2.82 -1.07 6.61
N ARG A 113 -3.50 0.01 6.20
CA ARG A 113 -4.71 0.49 6.86
C ARG A 113 -5.87 -0.49 6.70
N CYS A 114 -6.07 -1.07 5.52
CA CYS A 114 -7.07 -2.12 5.31
C CYS A 114 -6.81 -3.32 6.23
N LEU A 115 -5.55 -3.75 6.34
CA LEU A 115 -5.15 -4.82 7.26
C LEU A 115 -5.52 -4.48 8.71
N ALA A 116 -5.18 -3.28 9.17
CA ALA A 116 -5.49 -2.82 10.52
C ALA A 116 -7.00 -2.76 10.79
N VAL A 117 -7.80 -2.31 9.82
CA VAL A 117 -9.27 -2.31 9.91
C VAL A 117 -9.80 -3.73 10.07
N GLY A 118 -9.33 -4.66 9.23
CA GLY A 118 -9.69 -6.08 9.34
C GLY A 118 -9.34 -6.64 10.72
N ILE A 119 -8.10 -6.46 11.18
CA ILE A 119 -7.65 -6.91 12.51
C ILE A 119 -8.50 -6.30 13.64
N TYR A 120 -8.82 -5.00 13.55
CA TYR A 120 -9.59 -4.32 14.58
C TYR A 120 -10.99 -4.92 14.72
N PHE A 121 -11.73 -5.06 13.63
CA PHE A 121 -13.11 -5.56 13.70
C PHE A 121 -13.18 -7.05 14.03
N GLU A 122 -12.17 -7.83 13.66
CA GLU A 122 -12.15 -9.27 13.88
C GLU A 122 -11.51 -9.68 15.21
N ALA A 123 -10.54 -8.90 15.71
CA ALA A 123 -9.67 -9.32 16.81
C ALA A 123 -9.23 -8.19 17.76
N ARG A 124 -9.97 -7.07 17.84
CA ARG A 124 -9.65 -5.99 18.81
C ARG A 124 -9.56 -6.43 20.27
N GLY A 125 -10.35 -7.43 20.67
CA GLY A 125 -10.37 -7.98 22.03
C GLY A 125 -9.37 -9.09 22.28
N GLU A 126 -8.64 -9.53 21.25
CA GLU A 126 -7.70 -10.64 21.34
C GLU A 126 -6.29 -10.17 21.76
N SER A 127 -5.45 -11.13 22.15
CA SER A 127 -4.02 -10.90 22.37
C SER A 127 -3.30 -10.51 21.08
N ALA A 128 -2.07 -10.00 21.19
CA ALA A 128 -1.21 -9.71 20.03
C ALA A 128 -1.09 -10.93 19.10
N ARG A 129 -0.92 -12.12 19.69
CA ARG A 129 -0.88 -13.40 18.97
C ARG A 129 -2.17 -13.68 18.20
N GLY A 130 -3.34 -13.42 18.79
CA GLY A 130 -4.63 -13.57 18.10
C GLY A 130 -4.80 -12.60 16.93
N GLN A 131 -4.33 -11.35 17.08
CA GLN A 131 -4.35 -10.38 15.98
C GLN A 131 -3.40 -10.77 14.83
N LEU A 132 -2.20 -11.25 15.13
CA LEU A 132 -1.27 -11.77 14.13
C LEU A 132 -1.86 -12.99 13.40
N ALA A 133 -2.57 -13.87 14.11
CA ALA A 133 -3.20 -15.02 13.50
C ALA A 133 -4.30 -14.64 12.48
N VAL A 134 -5.13 -13.63 12.79
CA VAL A 134 -6.10 -13.08 11.83
C VAL A 134 -5.39 -12.41 10.65
N ALA A 135 -4.32 -11.65 10.91
CA ALA A 135 -3.52 -11.02 9.86
C ALA A 135 -2.92 -12.07 8.91
N ARG A 136 -2.43 -13.20 9.45
CA ARG A 136 -1.93 -14.33 8.66
C ARG A 136 -3.01 -14.92 7.76
N VAL A 137 -4.23 -15.12 8.25
CA VAL A 137 -5.34 -15.60 7.40
C VAL A 137 -5.60 -14.65 6.24
N ILE A 138 -5.57 -13.33 6.47
CA ILE A 138 -5.73 -12.32 5.41
C ILE A 138 -4.60 -12.46 4.37
N LEU A 139 -3.34 -12.56 4.81
CA LEU A 139 -2.20 -12.70 3.90
C LEU A 139 -2.18 -14.05 3.15
N ASN A 140 -2.59 -15.13 3.81
CA ASN A 140 -2.73 -16.44 3.17
C ASN A 140 -3.78 -16.40 2.05
N ARG A 141 -4.86 -15.61 2.23
CA ARG A 141 -5.84 -15.34 1.18
C ARG A 141 -5.23 -14.54 0.04
N VAL A 142 -4.51 -13.45 0.33
CA VAL A 142 -3.79 -12.68 -0.70
C VAL A 142 -2.85 -13.57 -1.53
N GLY A 143 -2.17 -14.53 -0.89
CA GLY A 143 -1.30 -15.49 -1.56
C GLY A 143 -2.00 -16.64 -2.30
N SER A 144 -3.34 -16.68 -2.34
CA SER A 144 -4.11 -17.77 -2.94
C SER A 144 -4.91 -17.30 -4.16
N GLU A 145 -4.86 -18.08 -5.24
CA GLU A 145 -5.59 -17.83 -6.50
C GLU A 145 -7.13 -17.71 -6.34
N ASN A 146 -7.68 -18.17 -5.22
CA ASN A 146 -9.13 -18.13 -4.97
C ASN A 146 -9.61 -16.78 -4.40
N TYR A 147 -8.70 -15.84 -4.15
CA TYR A 147 -8.97 -14.58 -3.50
C TYR A 147 -8.33 -13.41 -4.26
N PRO A 148 -8.75 -12.16 -3.98
CA PRO A 148 -8.06 -10.99 -4.48
C PRO A 148 -6.58 -10.96 -4.06
N ASP A 149 -5.76 -10.36 -4.91
CA ASP A 149 -4.30 -10.25 -4.78
C ASP A 149 -3.84 -9.05 -3.94
N THR A 150 -4.77 -8.33 -3.31
CA THR A 150 -4.50 -7.21 -2.40
C THR A 150 -5.18 -7.40 -1.06
N ILE A 151 -4.60 -6.84 0.00
CA ILE A 151 -5.15 -6.89 1.36
C ILE A 151 -6.49 -6.17 1.39
N CYS A 152 -6.56 -4.97 0.82
CA CYS A 152 -7.83 -4.26 0.71
C CYS A 152 -8.88 -5.07 -0.07
N GLY A 153 -8.48 -5.74 -1.15
CA GLY A 153 -9.35 -6.62 -1.93
C GLY A 153 -9.93 -7.76 -1.09
N VAL A 154 -9.10 -8.44 -0.29
CA VAL A 154 -9.53 -9.51 0.62
C VAL A 154 -10.42 -8.98 1.74
N VAL A 155 -10.04 -7.88 2.39
CA VAL A 155 -10.78 -7.29 3.52
C VAL A 155 -12.16 -6.82 3.09
N TYR A 156 -12.28 -6.21 1.90
CA TYR A 156 -13.54 -5.70 1.38
C TYR A 156 -14.21 -6.62 0.37
N GLN A 157 -13.79 -7.89 0.28
CA GLN A 157 -14.35 -8.85 -0.66
C GLN A 157 -15.85 -9.05 -0.39
N GLY A 158 -16.67 -8.77 -1.40
CA GLY A 158 -18.12 -8.86 -1.32
C GLY A 158 -18.82 -7.65 -0.68
N SER A 159 -18.09 -6.61 -0.27
CA SER A 159 -18.64 -5.43 0.42
C SER A 159 -19.72 -4.66 -0.35
N ALA A 160 -19.73 -4.75 -1.68
CA ALA A 160 -20.77 -4.16 -2.54
C ALA A 160 -22.10 -4.93 -2.52
N ARG A 161 -22.15 -6.12 -1.91
CA ARG A 161 -23.34 -6.96 -1.79
C ARG A 161 -24.08 -6.66 -0.49
N ASN A 162 -25.36 -7.06 -0.43
CA ASN A 162 -26.12 -6.99 0.82
C ASN A 162 -25.73 -8.09 1.82
N THR A 163 -25.28 -9.24 1.33
CA THR A 163 -24.86 -10.41 2.12
C THR A 163 -23.70 -11.14 1.44
N GLY A 164 -23.07 -12.08 2.16
CA GLY A 164 -21.99 -12.90 1.61
C GLY A 164 -20.63 -12.20 1.56
N CYS A 165 -20.38 -11.35 2.54
CA CYS A 165 -19.16 -10.56 2.65
C CYS A 165 -18.11 -11.34 3.43
N GLN A 166 -16.86 -11.25 3.01
CA GLN A 166 -15.79 -12.03 3.61
C GLN A 166 -15.57 -11.68 5.08
N PHE A 167 -15.74 -10.40 5.42
CA PHE A 167 -15.75 -9.90 6.77
C PHE A 167 -17.10 -9.21 7.02
N SER A 168 -17.80 -9.62 8.09
CA SER A 168 -19.20 -9.22 8.31
C SER A 168 -19.35 -7.70 8.47
N PHE A 169 -18.37 -7.06 9.12
CA PHE A 169 -18.35 -5.61 9.36
C PHE A 169 -18.41 -4.78 8.06
N THR A 170 -17.99 -5.33 6.92
CA THR A 170 -18.00 -4.57 5.65
C THR A 170 -19.41 -4.39 5.10
N CYS A 171 -20.33 -5.29 5.47
CA CYS A 171 -21.72 -5.29 5.00
C CYS A 171 -22.74 -4.97 6.08
N ASP A 172 -22.30 -4.93 7.33
CA ASP A 172 -23.09 -4.37 8.42
C ASP A 172 -23.32 -2.87 8.17
N ARG A 173 -24.59 -2.50 7.97
CA ARG A 173 -25.03 -1.12 7.75
C ARG A 173 -25.28 -0.36 9.06
N THR A 174 -25.37 -1.08 10.18
CA THR A 174 -25.61 -0.53 11.51
C THR A 174 -24.32 -0.22 12.25
N LEU A 175 -23.23 -0.88 11.86
CA LEU A 175 -21.92 -0.70 12.45
C LEU A 175 -21.20 0.52 11.87
N SER A 176 -20.65 1.37 12.76
CA SER A 176 -19.66 2.36 12.35
C SER A 176 -18.39 1.65 11.87
N LYS A 177 -18.03 1.85 10.60
CA LYS A 177 -16.78 1.32 10.01
C LYS A 177 -15.54 2.13 10.45
N VAL A 178 -15.72 3.09 11.36
CA VAL A 178 -14.64 3.88 11.95
C VAL A 178 -14.28 3.29 13.31
N PRO A 179 -13.02 2.83 13.50
CA PRO A 179 -12.53 2.39 14.80
C PRO A 179 -12.68 3.48 15.86
N ASN A 180 -13.36 3.17 16.97
CA ASN A 180 -13.69 4.11 18.03
C ASN A 180 -12.89 3.88 19.33
N GLU A 181 -12.31 2.70 19.53
CA GLU A 181 -11.50 2.38 20.70
C GLU A 181 -10.01 2.67 20.44
N ARG A 182 -9.53 3.83 20.92
CA ARG A 182 -8.17 4.32 20.64
C ARG A 182 -7.07 3.30 20.92
N ARG A 183 -7.11 2.59 22.06
CA ARG A 183 -6.08 1.60 22.43
C ARG A 183 -6.09 0.38 21.52
N ALA A 184 -7.27 -0.19 21.27
CA ALA A 184 -7.43 -1.33 20.39
C ALA A 184 -7.09 -1.00 18.94
N TRP A 185 -7.46 0.20 18.47
CA TRP A 185 -7.07 0.70 17.15
C TRP A 185 -5.55 0.85 17.03
N ALA A 186 -4.91 1.46 18.02
CA ALA A 186 -3.45 1.58 18.02
C ALA A 186 -2.74 0.21 18.06
N LYS A 187 -3.30 -0.77 18.78
CA LYS A 187 -2.81 -2.16 18.77
C LYS A 187 -2.92 -2.78 17.38
N ALA A 188 -4.11 -2.71 16.75
CA ALA A 188 -4.34 -3.25 15.41
C ALA A 188 -3.44 -2.60 14.34
N MET A 189 -3.25 -1.28 14.40
CA MET A 189 -2.34 -0.56 13.50
C MET A 189 -0.88 -1.02 13.64
N ARG A 190 -0.40 -1.24 14.88
CA ARG A 190 0.95 -1.74 15.11
C ARG A 190 1.12 -3.19 14.67
N THR A 191 0.11 -4.03 14.89
CA THR A 191 0.10 -5.40 14.36
C THR A 191 0.17 -5.38 12.83
N ALA A 192 -0.65 -4.55 12.17
CA ALA A 192 -0.61 -4.43 10.71
C ALA A 192 0.76 -3.94 10.21
N GLU A 193 1.34 -2.93 10.86
CA GLU A 193 2.68 -2.43 10.55
C GLU A 193 3.74 -3.53 10.66
N TYR A 194 3.78 -4.22 11.79
CA TYR A 194 4.69 -5.33 12.04
C TYR A 194 4.61 -6.41 10.95
N VAL A 195 3.39 -6.77 10.55
CA VAL A 195 3.12 -7.74 9.50
C VAL A 195 3.57 -7.25 8.12
N THR A 196 3.24 -6.01 7.76
CA THR A 196 3.64 -5.43 6.47
C THR A 196 5.14 -5.20 6.33
N MET A 197 5.88 -5.15 7.45
CA MET A 197 7.34 -5.15 7.47
C MET A 197 7.96 -6.55 7.26
N GLY A 198 7.14 -7.58 7.04
CA GLY A 198 7.60 -8.96 6.82
C GLY A 198 8.06 -9.67 8.09
N ARG A 199 7.72 -9.17 9.29
CA ARG A 199 8.17 -9.73 10.57
C ARG A 199 7.25 -10.82 11.14
N LEU A 200 6.35 -11.32 10.31
CA LEU A 200 5.31 -12.24 10.70
C LEU A 200 5.88 -13.68 10.69
N ASP A 201 6.06 -14.28 11.86
CA ASP A 201 6.64 -15.61 12.07
C ASP A 201 5.54 -16.60 12.56
N ASP A 202 5.09 -17.51 11.69
CA ASP A 202 3.74 -18.11 11.80
C ASP A 202 3.70 -19.63 11.67
N ALA A 203 4.60 -20.33 12.35
CA ALA A 203 4.55 -21.79 12.35
C ALA A 203 3.17 -22.34 12.83
N GLU A 204 2.49 -21.62 13.74
CA GLU A 204 1.27 -22.11 14.39
C GLU A 204 0.01 -22.04 13.52
N VAL A 205 -0.15 -21.00 12.68
CA VAL A 205 -1.34 -20.82 11.82
C VAL A 205 -0.99 -20.78 10.34
N GLY A 206 0.21 -21.25 9.98
CA GLY A 206 0.77 -21.21 8.63
C GLY A 206 -0.23 -21.55 7.50
N PRO A 207 -0.95 -22.69 7.56
CA PRO A 207 -1.88 -23.09 6.49
C PRO A 207 -3.34 -22.59 6.69
N ALA A 208 -3.62 -21.80 7.74
CA ALA A 208 -4.99 -21.42 8.07
C ALA A 208 -5.56 -20.43 7.04
N MET A 209 -6.75 -20.73 6.53
CA MET A 209 -7.50 -19.91 5.56
C MET A 209 -8.85 -19.46 6.10
N PHE A 210 -9.32 -20.11 7.17
CA PHE A 210 -10.63 -19.90 7.78
C PHE A 210 -10.48 -19.85 9.30
N TYR A 211 -11.37 -19.13 9.96
CA TYR A 211 -11.51 -19.19 11.40
C TYR A 211 -12.95 -18.87 11.79
N HIS A 212 -13.32 -19.23 13.02
CA HIS A 212 -14.52 -18.73 13.66
C HIS A 212 -14.27 -18.53 15.15
N ALA A 213 -15.13 -17.75 15.79
CA ALA A 213 -15.09 -17.56 17.22
C ALA A 213 -15.72 -18.77 17.94
N ASP A 214 -15.14 -19.21 19.05
CA ASP A 214 -15.45 -20.47 19.75
C ASP A 214 -16.87 -20.59 20.32
N TYR A 215 -17.64 -19.50 20.27
CA TYR A 215 -19.05 -19.44 20.63
C TYR A 215 -19.99 -19.50 19.41
N VAL A 216 -19.45 -19.73 18.21
CA VAL A 216 -20.19 -19.87 16.95
C VAL A 216 -19.87 -21.25 16.35
N GLN A 217 -20.87 -21.94 15.82
CA GLN A 217 -20.69 -23.24 15.17
C GLN A 217 -21.12 -23.19 13.70
N PRO A 218 -20.20 -22.87 12.77
CA PRO A 218 -20.53 -22.84 11.35
C PRO A 218 -20.57 -24.25 10.75
N TYR A 219 -21.52 -24.49 9.84
CA TYR A 219 -21.71 -25.80 9.20
C TYR A 219 -20.46 -26.34 8.48
N TRP A 220 -19.62 -25.44 7.95
CA TRP A 220 -18.42 -25.81 7.21
C TRP A 220 -17.27 -26.31 8.09
N ALA A 221 -17.26 -25.99 9.39
CA ALA A 221 -16.15 -26.34 10.28
C ALA A 221 -15.91 -27.84 10.36
N ALA A 222 -16.99 -28.64 10.36
CA ALA A 222 -16.90 -30.10 10.41
C ALA A 222 -16.22 -30.74 9.18
N SER A 223 -16.10 -29.99 8.08
CA SER A 223 -15.45 -30.44 6.84
C SER A 223 -14.02 -29.95 6.66
N MET A 224 -13.49 -29.20 7.63
CA MET A 224 -12.16 -28.59 7.58
C MET A 224 -11.21 -29.25 8.58
N VAL A 225 -9.91 -29.01 8.41
CA VAL A 225 -8.87 -29.45 9.36
C VAL A 225 -8.58 -28.32 10.32
N GLU A 226 -8.81 -28.53 11.62
CA GLU A 226 -8.42 -27.60 12.67
C GLU A 226 -6.88 -27.50 12.73
N VAL A 227 -6.37 -26.27 12.75
CA VAL A 227 -4.95 -25.96 12.75
C VAL A 227 -4.50 -25.56 14.15
N ALA A 228 -5.22 -24.62 14.78
CA ALA A 228 -4.92 -24.12 16.11
C ALA A 228 -6.14 -23.42 16.72
N LYS A 229 -6.18 -23.31 18.05
CA LYS A 229 -7.05 -22.40 18.78
C LYS A 229 -6.22 -21.33 19.48
N ILE A 230 -6.43 -20.07 19.13
CA ILE A 230 -5.72 -18.91 19.72
C ILE A 230 -6.77 -17.94 20.24
N GLY A 231 -6.75 -17.73 21.56
CA GLY A 231 -7.76 -16.92 22.24
C GLY A 231 -9.15 -17.47 21.98
N ARG A 232 -10.05 -16.64 21.45
CA ARG A 232 -11.43 -17.05 21.13
C ARG A 232 -11.58 -17.60 19.72
N HIS A 233 -10.53 -17.65 18.91
CA HIS A 233 -10.61 -18.10 17.53
C HIS A 233 -10.08 -19.51 17.34
N ILE A 234 -10.81 -20.31 16.57
CA ILE A 234 -10.37 -21.62 16.09
C ILE A 234 -10.07 -21.47 14.60
N PHE A 235 -8.84 -21.81 14.20
CA PHE A 235 -8.30 -21.65 12.86
C PHE A 235 -8.31 -22.96 12.11
N TYR A 236 -8.59 -22.90 10.80
CA TYR A 236 -8.80 -24.07 9.96
C TYR A 236 -8.11 -23.94 8.61
N SER A 237 -7.73 -25.09 8.07
CA SER A 237 -7.23 -25.27 6.70
C SER A 237 -8.15 -26.20 5.92
N LYS A 238 -8.10 -26.13 4.59
CA LYS A 238 -8.79 -27.12 3.77
C LYS A 238 -8.12 -28.48 3.95
N PRO A 239 -8.89 -29.59 3.97
CA PRO A 239 -8.30 -30.92 3.89
C PRO A 239 -7.38 -31.00 2.67
N ARG A 240 -6.17 -31.54 2.85
CA ARG A 240 -5.34 -31.84 1.69
C ARG A 240 -6.11 -32.82 0.81
N ARG A 241 -6.14 -32.55 -0.49
CA ARG A 241 -6.54 -33.56 -1.46
C ARG A 241 -5.44 -34.62 -1.47
N GLU A 242 -5.56 -35.62 -0.61
CA GLU A 242 -4.75 -36.82 -0.72
C GLU A 242 -5.10 -37.48 -2.05
N ASN A 243 -4.08 -37.84 -2.85
CA ASN A 243 -4.19 -38.31 -4.22
C ASN A 243 -5.40 -39.23 -4.43
N ARG A 244 -6.46 -38.70 -5.09
CA ARG A 244 -7.35 -39.57 -5.87
C ARG A 244 -6.50 -40.09 -7.02
N SER A 245 -5.93 -41.27 -6.78
CA SER A 245 -5.32 -42.11 -7.80
C SER A 245 -6.40 -42.67 -8.71
#